data_AF-R7M9N5-F1
#
_entry.id   AF-R7M9N5-F1
#
_cell.length_a   1.000
_cell.length_b   1.000
_cell.length_c   1.000
_cell.angle_alpha   90.00
_cell.angle_beta   90.00
_cell.angle_gamma   90.00
#
_symmetry.space_group_name_H-M   'P 1'
#
loop_
_entity.id
_entity.type
_entity.pdbx_description
1 polymer ?
#
loop_
_entity_poly.entity_id
_entity_poly.type
_entity_poly.pdbx_seq_one_letter_code
_entity_poly.pdbx_strand_id
1 'polypeptide(L)' 'MLNDEICKLRERLNDSIINDEDYNITYQISVELDELIAKYYSIEIKSPKRNARIMSLAKG' A
#
# COMPACT_ATOMS: atom_id res chain seq x y z
N MET A 1 10.85 -1.48 7.46
CA MET A 1 9.98 -0.28 7.50
C MET A 1 8.62 -0.65 6.90
N LEU A 2 7.57 0.13 7.17
CA LEU A 2 6.22 -0.17 6.66
C LEU A 2 6.18 -0.21 5.12
N ASN A 3 7.04 0.57 4.45
CA ASN A 3 7.27 0.49 3.01
C ASN A 3 7.85 -0.87 2.54
N ASP A 4 8.73 -1.50 3.32
CA ASP A 4 9.31 -2.81 2.98
C ASP A 4 8.27 -3.92 3.12
N GLU A 5 7.36 -3.80 4.10
CA GLU A 5 6.25 -4.73 4.27
C GLU A 5 5.27 -4.64 3.10
N ILE A 6 4.96 -3.42 2.64
CA ILE A 6 4.16 -3.19 1.43
C ILE A 6 4.83 -3.84 0.20
N CYS A 7 6.14 -3.66 0.02
CA CYS A 7 6.86 -4.28 -1.09
C CYS A 7 6.79 -5.82 -1.05
N LYS A 8 7.04 -6.42 0.12
CA LYS A 8 6.97 -7.88 0.29
C LYS A 8 5.56 -8.43 0.06
N LEU A 9 4.54 -7.74 0.55
CA LEU A 9 3.16 -8.21 0.37
C LEU A 9 2.70 -8.07 -1.08
N ARG A 10 3.17 -7.03 -1.78
CA ARG A 10 2.95 -6.87 -3.23
C ARG A 10 3.63 -7.97 -4.05
N GLU A 11 4.85 -8.37 -3.69
CA GLU A 11 5.52 -9.51 -4.33
C GLU A 11 4.70 -10.79 -4.14
N ARG A 12 4.25 -11.07 -2.91
CA ARG A 12 3.39 -12.22 -2.62
C ARG A 12 2.06 -12.20 -3.40
N LEU A 13 1.45 -11.03 -3.56
CA LEU A 13 0.24 -10.90 -4.38
C LEU A 13 0.51 -11.23 -5.85
N ASN A 14 1.61 -10.71 -6.40
CA ASN A 14 2.00 -10.99 -7.77
C ASN A 14 2.29 -12.49 -7.96
N ASP A 15 3.00 -13.11 -7.02
CA ASP A 15 3.30 -14.54 -7.06
C ASP A 15 2.00 -15.37 -7.01
N SER A 16 1.06 -15.00 -6.14
CA SER A 16 -0.27 -15.64 -6.06
C SER A 16 -1.02 -15.60 -7.39
N ILE A 17 -0.98 -14.46 -8.09
CA ILE A 17 -1.61 -14.28 -9.41
C ILE A 17 -0.87 -15.09 -10.50
N ILE A 18 0.47 -15.04 -10.50
CA ILE A 18 1.29 -15.73 -11.52
C ILE A 18 1.15 -17.24 -11.40
N ASN A 19 1.05 -17.76 -10.17
CA ASN A 19 0.93 -19.19 -9.91
C ASN A 19 -0.51 -19.70 -9.98
N ASP A 20 -1.48 -18.85 -10.34
CA ASP A 20 -2.91 -19.18 -10.39
C ASP A 20 -3.40 -19.82 -9.07
N GLU A 21 -2.94 -19.25 -7.95
CA GLU A 21 -3.39 -19.69 -6.63
C GLU A 21 -4.89 -19.39 -6.44
N ASP A 22 -5.50 -20.06 -5.47
CA ASP A 22 -6.92 -19.91 -5.18
C ASP A 22 -7.30 -18.43 -5.03
N TYR A 23 -8.42 -18.05 -5.65
CA TYR A 23 -8.89 -16.67 -5.66
C TYR A 23 -9.04 -16.10 -4.25
N ASN A 24 -9.45 -16.90 -3.26
CA ASN A 24 -9.60 -16.46 -1.89
C ASN A 24 -8.25 -16.07 -1.27
N ILE A 25 -7.17 -16.77 -1.63
CA ILE A 25 -5.80 -16.44 -1.19
C ILE A 25 -5.37 -15.11 -1.81
N THR A 26 -5.51 -14.98 -3.13
CA THR A 26 -5.18 -13.74 -3.87
C THR A 26 -5.97 -12.55 -3.31
N TYR A 27 -7.26 -12.75 -3.04
CA TYR A 27 -8.15 -11.73 -2.49
C TYR A 27 -7.72 -11.28 -1.08
N GLN A 28 -7.41 -12.23 -0.19
CA GLN A 28 -6.96 -11.91 1.17
C GLN A 28 -5.67 -11.09 1.15
N ILE A 29 -4.68 -11.50 0.33
CA ILE A 29 -3.42 -10.76 0.20
C ILE A 29 -3.67 -9.34 -0.33
N SER A 30 -4.60 -9.17 -1.29
CA SER A 30 -4.98 -7.85 -1.81
C SER A 30 -5.56 -6.94 -0.73
N VAL A 31 -6.47 -7.46 0.12
CA VAL A 31 -7.08 -6.69 1.20
C VAL A 31 -6.03 -6.27 2.23
N GLU A 32 -5.14 -7.19 2.63
CA GLU A 32 -4.06 -6.88 3.56
C GLU A 32 -3.08 -5.83 3.00
N LEU A 33 -2.79 -5.87 1.70
CA LEU A 33 -1.95 -4.90 1.02
C LEU A 33 -2.57 -3.51 1.06
N ASP A 34 -3.85 -3.39 0.74
CA ASP A 34 -4.59 -2.13 0.76
C ASP A 34 -4.63 -1.53 2.17
N GLU A 35 -4.82 -2.35 3.20
CA GLU A 35 -4.77 -1.89 4.59
C GLU A 35 -3.39 -1.35 4.99
N LEU A 36 -2.31 -2.02 4.57
CA LEU A 36 -0.95 -1.55 4.84
C LEU A 36 -0.65 -0.22 4.12
N ILE A 37 -1.10 -0.08 2.87
CA ILE A 37 -0.98 1.16 2.12
C ILE A 37 -1.78 2.28 2.79
N ALA A 38 -3.01 2.01 3.23
CA ALA A 38 -3.83 2.97 3.97
C ALA A 38 -3.15 3.39 5.28
N LYS A 39 -2.56 2.45 6.03
CA LYS A 39 -1.78 2.73 7.25
C LYS A 39 -0.56 3.59 6.93
N TYR A 40 0.19 3.28 5.87
CA TYR A 40 1.33 4.07 5.42
C TYR A 40 0.95 5.53 5.18
N TYR A 41 -0.07 5.78 4.36
CA TYR A 41 -0.53 7.13 4.08
C TYR A 41 -1.13 7.80 5.31
N SER A 42 -1.86 7.09 6.16
CA SER A 42 -2.40 7.66 7.41
C SER A 42 -1.30 8.16 8.34
N ILE A 43 -0.21 7.40 8.46
CA ILE A 43 0.97 7.78 9.23
C ILE A 43 1.71 8.94 8.57
N GLU A 44 1.87 8.92 7.24
CA GLU A 44 2.51 10.02 6.50
C GLU A 44 1.71 11.33 6.57
N ILE A 45 0.38 11.28 6.49
CA ILE A 45 -0.52 12.46 6.53
C ILE A 45 -0.50 13.11 7.92
N LYS A 46 -0.33 12.33 9.00
CA LYS A 46 -0.19 12.87 10.36
C LYS A 46 1.16 13.57 10.61
N SER A 47 2.09 13.55 9.65
CA SER A 47 3.36 14.26 9.76
C SER A 47 3.21 15.72 9.26
N PRO A 48 3.43 16.74 10.11
CA PRO A 48 3.18 18.16 9.77
C PRO A 48 4.05 18.69 8.61
N LYS A 49 5.08 17.95 8.18
CA LYS A 49 6.05 18.39 7.17
C LYS A 49 5.52 18.34 5.72
N ARG A 50 4.40 17.65 5.43
CA ARG A 50 3.95 17.42 4.03
C ARG A 50 2.64 18.09 3.62
N ASN A 51 1.88 18.71 4.55
CA ASN A 51 0.73 19.57 4.18
C ASN A 51 1.13 20.66 3.18
N ALA A 52 2.37 21.16 3.26
CA ALA A 52 2.90 22.11 2.29
C ALA A 52 3.06 21.54 0.86
N ARG A 53 3.42 20.25 0.71
CA ARG A 53 3.70 19.61 -0.58
C ARG A 53 2.44 19.11 -1.31
N ILE A 54 1.43 18.65 -0.56
CA ILE A 54 0.11 18.30 -1.12
C ILE A 54 -0.59 19.58 -1.62
N MET A 55 -0.58 20.67 -0.83
CA MET A 55 -1.15 21.96 -1.23
C MET A 55 -0.46 22.59 -2.44
N SER A 56 0.84 22.32 -2.66
CA SER A 56 1.54 22.78 -3.86
C SER A 56 1.19 22.00 -5.12
N LEU A 57 0.80 20.71 -5.01
CA LEU A 57 0.43 19.87 -6.15
C LEU A 57 -1.04 20.04 -6.56
N ALA A 58 -1.91 20.46 -5.64
CA ALA A 58 -3.32 20.75 -5.92
C ALA A 58 -3.59 22.12 -6.58
N LYS A 59 -2.54 22.91 -6.87
CA LYS A 59 -2.62 24.25 -7.49
C LYS A 59 -2.24 24.29 -8.98
N GLY A 60 -2.11 23.13 -9.64
CA GLY A 60 -1.76 23.03 -11.07
C GLY A 60 -2.95 22.60 -11.91
#